data_AF-A0A1S2MC84-F1
#
_entry.id   AF-A0A1S2MC84-F1
#
_cell.length_a   1.000
_cell.length_b   1.000
_cell.length_c   1.000
_cell.angle_alpha   90.00
_cell.angle_beta   90.00
_cell.angle_gamma   90.00
#
_symmetry.space_group_name_H-M   'P 1'
#
loop_
_entity.id
_entity.type
_entity.pdbx_description
1 polymer ?
#
loop_
_entity_poly.entity_id
_entity_poly.type
_entity_poly.pdbx_seq_one_letter_code
_entity_poly.pdbx_strand_id
1 'polypeptide(L)' 'MFKNNNNNNFFMTMLISFLSAFFIYQYRYRIINTIIGTSWIRRLAVSGALQIPFIRDRFLSRFMPF' A
#
# COMPACT_ATOMS: atom_id res chain seq x y z
N MET A 1 23.01 22.37 -29.56
CA MET A 1 21.68 21.87 -29.99
C MET A 1 21.26 20.73 -29.07
N PHE A 2 20.34 20.97 -28.14
CA PHE A 2 19.83 19.94 -27.23
C PHE A 2 18.74 19.13 -27.93
N LYS A 3 19.03 17.85 -28.21
CA LYS A 3 18.11 16.92 -28.84
C LYS A 3 16.97 16.61 -27.85
N ASN A 4 15.79 17.17 -28.14
CA ASN A 4 14.56 16.92 -27.40
C ASN A 4 14.19 15.43 -27.48
N ASN A 5 14.38 14.73 -26.36
CA ASN A 5 14.17 13.30 -26.17
C ASN A 5 12.80 13.05 -25.46
N ASN A 6 11.85 14.00 -25.52
CA ASN A 6 10.57 13.88 -24.82
C ASN A 6 9.66 12.78 -25.35
N ASN A 7 9.78 12.41 -26.62
CA ASN A 7 8.97 11.31 -27.16
C ASN A 7 9.27 10.00 -26.41
N ASN A 8 10.54 9.76 -26.11
CA ASN A 8 10.99 8.56 -25.42
C ASN A 8 10.44 8.55 -23.99
N ASN A 9 10.41 9.69 -23.31
CA ASN A 9 9.83 9.82 -21.97
C ASN A 9 8.33 9.52 -21.96
N PHE A 10 7.60 9.96 -22.98
CA PHE A 10 6.17 9.69 -23.11
C PHE A 10 5.89 8.20 -23.34
N PHE A 11 6.62 7.54 -24.26
CA PHE A 11 6.50 6.10 -24.49
C PHE A 11 6.87 5.28 -23.24
N MET A 12 7.92 5.68 -22.52
CA MET A 12 8.34 5.01 -21.29
C MET A 12 7.30 5.18 -20.17
N THR A 13 6.71 6.36 -20.03
CA THR A 13 5.67 6.63 -19.03
C THR A 13 4.40 5.82 -19.30
N MET A 14 4.02 5.71 -20.58
CA MET A 14 2.88 4.89 -21.00
C MET A 14 3.14 3.40 -20.70
N LEU A 15 4.33 2.88 -21.03
CA LEU A 15 4.73 1.51 -20.71
C LEU A 15 4.71 1.21 -19.20
N ILE A 16 5.23 2.12 -18.38
CA ILE A 16 5.25 1.96 -16.91
C ILE A 16 3.83 1.94 -16.34
N SER A 17 2.93 2.78 -16.85
CA SER A 17 1.53 2.81 -16.42
C SER A 17 0.81 1.50 -16.76
N PHE A 18 1.00 0.98 -17.98
CA PHE A 18 0.46 -0.31 -18.39
C PHE A 18 1.05 -1.47 -17.59
N LEU A 19 2.37 -1.48 -17.34
CA LEU A 19 3.02 -2.50 -16.50
C LEU A 19 2.47 -2.46 -15.07
N SER A 20 2.31 -1.28 -14.47
CA SER A 20 1.75 -1.12 -13.13
C SER A 20 0.33 -1.69 -13.06
N ALA A 21 -0.53 -1.32 -14.00
CA ALA A 21 -1.89 -1.84 -14.09
C ALA A 21 -1.92 -3.36 -14.33
N PHE A 22 -1.04 -3.88 -15.19
CA PHE A 22 -0.94 -5.30 -15.49
C PHE A 22 -0.41 -6.11 -14.30
N PHE A 23 0.60 -5.61 -13.59
CA PHE A 23 1.07 -6.20 -12.34
C PHE A 23 -0.05 -6.23 -11.29
N ILE A 24 -0.78 -5.13 -11.11
CA ILE A 24 -1.93 -5.07 -10.18
C ILE A 24 -2.99 -6.11 -10.56
N TYR A 25 -3.24 -6.32 -11.87
CA TYR A 25 -4.23 -7.28 -12.34
C TYR A 25 -3.75 -8.74 -12.26
N GLN A 26 -2.48 -9.01 -12.55
CA GLN A 26 -1.89 -10.34 -12.53
C GLN A 26 -1.68 -10.84 -11.09
N TYR A 27 -1.36 -9.93 -10.17
CA TYR A 27 -1.10 -10.26 -8.77
C TYR A 27 -2.30 -10.06 -7.85
N ARG A 28 -3.49 -9.84 -8.42
CA ARG A 28 -4.74 -9.45 -7.74
C ARG A 28 -5.15 -10.34 -6.56
N TYR A 29 -4.58 -11.53 -6.41
CA TYR A 29 -4.82 -12.39 -5.25
C TYR A 29 -3.54 -12.75 -4.47
N ARG A 30 -2.37 -12.83 -5.12
CA ARG A 30 -1.14 -13.26 -4.45
C ARG A 30 -0.46 -12.10 -3.71
N ILE A 31 -0.37 -10.91 -4.31
CA ILE A 31 0.16 -9.72 -3.63
C ILE A 31 -0.78 -9.29 -2.51
N ILE A 32 -2.09 -9.28 -2.74
CA ILE A 32 -3.06 -8.92 -1.70
C ILE A 32 -2.96 -9.90 -0.53
N ASN A 33 -2.92 -11.22 -0.79
CA ASN A 33 -2.82 -12.20 0.30
C ASN A 33 -1.45 -12.17 1.00
N THR A 34 -0.35 -11.89 0.29
CA THR A 34 0.97 -11.71 0.91
C THR A 34 1.06 -10.40 1.69
N ILE A 35 0.56 -9.29 1.17
CA ILE A 35 0.50 -8.00 1.88
C ILE A 35 -0.39 -8.12 3.12
N ILE A 36 -1.58 -8.71 2.99
CA ILE A 36 -2.53 -8.92 4.09
C ILE A 36 -1.97 -9.91 5.13
N GLY A 37 -1.25 -10.95 4.68
CA GLY A 37 -0.64 -11.97 5.55
C GLY A 37 0.65 -11.53 6.25
N THR A 38 1.29 -10.44 5.83
CA THR A 38 2.52 -9.98 6.47
C THR A 38 2.24 -9.29 7.80
N SER A 39 2.97 -9.66 8.86
CA SER A 39 2.92 -9.02 10.18
C SER A 39 3.12 -7.49 10.14
N TRP A 40 3.69 -6.98 9.05
CA TRP A 40 3.88 -5.56 8.77
C TRP A 40 2.56 -4.80 8.59
N ILE A 41 1.61 -5.32 7.81
CA ILE A 41 0.32 -4.64 7.64
C ILE A 41 -0.48 -4.63 8.93
N ARG A 42 -0.40 -5.72 9.72
CA ARG A 42 -1.00 -5.78 11.05
C ARG A 42 -0.40 -4.72 11.96
N ARG A 43 0.92 -4.55 11.92
CA ARG A 43 1.61 -3.52 12.71
C ARG A 43 1.24 -2.11 12.27
N LEU A 44 1.10 -1.85 10.97
CA LEU A 44 0.65 -0.56 10.43
C LEU A 44 -0.81 -0.28 10.79
N ALA A 45 -1.69 -1.26 10.63
CA ALA A 45 -3.10 -1.15 10.98
C ALA A 45 -3.28 -0.91 12.49
N VAL A 46 -2.59 -1.68 13.34
CA VAL A 46 -2.63 -1.50 14.80
C VAL A 46 -1.98 -0.19 15.21
N SER A 47 -0.80 0.16 14.68
CA SER A 47 -0.11 1.42 15.00
C SER A 47 -0.87 2.65 14.52
N GLY A 48 -1.52 2.59 13.35
CA GLY A 48 -2.39 3.65 12.85
C GLY A 48 -3.69 3.76 13.66
N ALA A 49 -4.32 2.63 13.97
CA ALA A 49 -5.51 2.58 14.81
C ALA A 49 -5.24 3.11 16.23
N LEU A 50 -4.10 2.76 16.84
CA LEU A 50 -3.73 3.23 18.19
C LEU A 50 -3.33 4.70 18.26
N GLN A 51 -2.98 5.34 17.14
CA GLN A 51 -2.78 6.80 17.08
C GLN A 51 -4.09 7.58 17.16
N ILE A 52 -5.21 6.93 16.85
CA ILE A 52 -6.54 7.54 16.96
C ILE A 52 -7.02 7.35 18.40
N PRO A 53 -7.22 8.44 19.18
CA PRO A 53 -7.54 8.35 20.61
C PRO A 53 -8.80 7.52 20.87
N PHE A 54 -9.81 7.65 20.01
CA PHE A 54 -11.05 6.89 20.12
C PHE A 54 -10.86 5.37 20.01
N ILE A 55 -9.99 4.91 19.11
CA ILE A 55 -9.77 3.48 18.90
C ILE A 55 -8.81 2.92 19.96
N ARG A 56 -7.82 3.73 20.36
CA ARG A 56 -6.92 3.44 21.48
C ARG A 56 -7.70 3.14 22.76
N ASP A 57 -8.64 4.00 23.15
CA ASP A 57 -9.37 3.84 24.40
C ASP A 57 -10.27 2.60 24.35
N ARG A 58 -10.92 2.32 23.21
CA ARG A 58 -11.73 1.11 23.02
C ARG A 58 -10.92 -0.18 23.06
N PHE A 59 -9.70 -0.17 22.54
CA PHE A 59 -8.77 -1.30 22.62
C PHE A 59 -8.28 -1.49 24.06
N LEU A 60 -7.82 -0.43 24.72
CA LEU A 60 -7.33 -0.48 26.10
C LEU A 60 -8.42 -0.94 27.07
N SER A 61 -9.65 -0.40 26.98
CA SER A 61 -10.78 -0.83 27.80
C SER A 61 -11.17 -2.29 27.60
N ARG A 62 -10.84 -2.89 26.45
CA ARG A 62 -11.16 -4.29 26.14
C ARG A 62 -10.08 -5.26 26.59
N PHE A 63 -8.84 -4.80 26.69
CA PHE A 63 -7.70 -5.60 27.17
C PHE A 63 -7.39 -5.39 28.66
N MET A 64 -7.85 -4.30 29.26
CA MET A 64 -7.58 -3.95 30.66
C MET A 64 -8.90 -3.87 31.45
N PRO A 65 -9.40 -5.00 31.99
CA PRO A 65 -10.66 -5.07 32.73
C PRO A 65 -10.41 -4.90 34.24
N PHE A 66 -9.85 -3.76 34.67
CA PHE A 66 -9.73 -3.42 36.09
C PHE A 66 -10.45 -2.11 36.36
#